data_AF-A0A6S7BJQ4-F1
#
_entry.id   AF-A0A6S7BJQ4-F1
#
_cell.length_a   1.000
_cell.length_b   1.000
_cell.length_c   1.000
_cell.angle_alpha   90.00
_cell.angle_beta   90.00
_cell.angle_gamma   90.00
#
_symmetry.space_group_name_H-M   'P 1'
#
loop_
_entity.id
_entity.type
_entity.pdbx_description
1 polymer ?
#
loop_
_entity_poly.entity_id
_entity_poly.type
_entity_poly.pdbx_seq_one_letter_code
_entity_poly.pdbx_strand_id
1 'polypeptide(L)'
;MLKRRLTRAFLDWTSEWNEEIHNAIESKVFEEYGRMFPKGTVDADATIRGMREFYYARISNTANLAVAIVALLVAFVSLIVAAIALFKG
;
A
#
# COMPACT_ATOMS: atom_id res chain seq x y z
N MET A 1 -22.54 10.16 16.12
CA MET A 1 -21.30 9.91 16.89
C MET A 1 -20.58 8.61 16.49
N LEU A 2 -21.29 7.50 16.24
CA LEU A 2 -20.69 6.21 15.86
C LEU A 2 -19.79 6.25 14.61
N LYS A 3 -20.25 6.87 13.51
CA LYS A 3 -19.45 7.02 12.27
C LYS A 3 -18.09 7.66 12.54
N ARG A 4 -18.06 8.76 13.31
CA ARG A 4 -16.83 9.48 13.68
C ARG A 4 -15.88 8.62 14.52
N ARG A 5 -16.41 7.75 15.37
CA ARG A 5 -15.61 6.83 16.20
C ARG A 5 -15.00 5.70 15.36
N LEU A 6 -15.76 5.13 14.43
CA LEU A 6 -15.27 4.10 13.50
C LEU A 6 -14.21 4.67 12.55
N THR A 7 -14.42 5.86 12.01
CA THR A 7 -13.43 6.51 11.14
C THR A 7 -12.12 6.77 11.88
N ARG A 8 -12.17 7.23 13.14
CA ARG A 8 -10.95 7.40 13.95
C ARG A 8 -10.25 6.09 14.24
N ALA A 9 -10.99 5.07 14.69
CA ALA A 9 -10.40 3.76 14.95
C ALA A 9 -9.74 3.16 13.69
N PHE A 10 -10.35 3.34 12.51
CA PHE A 10 -9.75 2.94 11.25
C PHE A 10 -8.49 3.74 10.93
N LEU A 11 -8.54 5.08 11.07
CA LEU A 11 -7.38 5.94 10.83
C LEU A 11 -6.23 5.60 11.77
N ASP A 12 -6.49 5.47 13.06
CA ASP A 12 -5.51 5.15 14.10
C ASP A 12 -4.88 3.77 13.84
N TRP A 13 -5.69 2.80 13.41
CA TRP A 13 -5.17 1.49 12.99
C TRP A 13 -4.29 1.63 11.74
N THR A 14 -4.72 2.36 10.70
CA THR A 14 -3.92 2.54 9.47
C THR A 14 -2.68 3.41 9.66
N SER A 15 -2.64 4.28 10.67
CA SER A 15 -1.50 5.19 10.86
C SER A 15 -0.25 4.46 11.26
N GLU A 16 -0.36 3.43 12.10
CA GLU A 16 0.79 2.58 12.50
C GLU A 16 1.41 1.91 11.26
N TRP A 17 0.56 1.35 10.39
CA TRP A 17 1.02 0.75 9.12
C TRP A 17 1.64 1.79 8.19
N ASN A 18 1.05 2.97 8.09
CA ASN A 18 1.55 4.02 7.22
C ASN A 18 2.93 4.52 7.66
N GLU A 19 3.14 4.68 8.97
CA GLU A 19 4.42 5.08 9.54
C GLU A 19 5.48 3.99 9.32
N GLU A 20 5.15 2.72 9.58
CA GLU A 20 6.07 1.60 9.36
C GLU A 20 6.47 1.47 7.88
N ILE A 21 5.51 1.60 6.95
CA ILE A 21 5.77 1.56 5.51
C ILE A 21 6.66 2.74 5.09
N HIS A 22 6.37 3.96 5.58
CA HIS A 22 7.19 5.13 5.31
C HIS A 22 8.64 4.93 5.79
N ASN A 23 8.82 4.50 7.04
CA ASN A 23 10.15 4.27 7.62
C ASN A 23 10.92 3.17 6.87
N ALA A 24 10.24 2.08 6.49
CA ALA A 24 10.84 1.01 5.70
C ALA A 24 11.26 1.48 4.30
N ILE A 25 10.48 2.37 3.66
CA ILE A 25 10.85 2.99 2.38
C ILE A 25 12.06 3.90 2.57
N GLU A 26 12.05 4.80 3.55
CA GLU A 26 13.18 5.72 3.82
C GLU A 26 14.46 4.94 4.06
N SER A 27 14.43 3.91 4.91
CA SER A 27 15.60 3.06 5.18
C SER A 27 16.18 2.48 3.89
N LYS A 28 15.34 1.96 3.00
CA LYS A 28 15.79 1.40 1.71
C LYS A 28 16.29 2.47 0.76
N VAL A 29 15.65 3.63 0.73
CA VAL A 29 16.06 4.77 -0.11
C VAL A 29 17.45 5.24 0.31
N PHE A 30 17.69 5.48 1.60
CA PHE A 30 19.00 5.93 2.08
C PHE A 30 20.09 4.87 1.93
N GLU A 31 19.77 3.60 2.17
CA GLU A 31 20.71 2.49 1.96
C GLU A 31 21.15 2.40 0.49
N GLU A 32 20.20 2.41 -0.44
CA GLU A 32 20.49 2.33 -1.88
C GLU A 32 21.15 3.61 -2.40
N TYR A 33 20.76 4.79 -1.90
CA TYR A 33 21.42 6.05 -2.21
C TYR A 33 22.90 6.00 -1.80
N GLY A 34 23.21 5.55 -0.58
CA GLY A 34 24.58 5.42 -0.08
C GLY A 34 25.41 4.41 -0.90
N ARG A 35 24.79 3.32 -1.37
CA ARG A 35 25.45 2.33 -2.25
C ARG A 35 25.73 2.88 -3.65
N MET A 36 24.76 3.57 -4.25
CA MET A 36 24.86 4.09 -5.61
C MET A 36 25.74 5.35 -5.70
N PHE A 37 25.75 6.16 -4.64
CA PHE A 37 26.43 7.46 -4.61
C PHE A 37 27.33 7.58 -3.36
N PRO A 38 28.40 6.79 -3.25
CA PRO A 38 29.29 6.79 -2.08
C PRO A 38 30.04 8.11 -1.87
N LYS A 39 30.15 8.95 -2.90
CA LYS A 39 30.74 10.30 -2.82
C LYS A 39 29.68 11.43 -2.82
N GLY A 40 28.40 11.07 -2.70
CA GLY A 40 27.27 11.99 -2.87
C GLY A 40 27.00 12.36 -4.34
N THR A 41 25.88 13.03 -4.56
CA THR A 41 25.50 13.62 -5.85
C THR A 41 25.42 15.14 -5.74
N VAL A 42 25.48 15.82 -6.89
CA VAL A 42 25.33 17.28 -6.97
C VAL A 42 23.97 17.74 -6.43
N ASP A 43 22.93 16.92 -6.61
CA ASP A 43 21.59 17.15 -6.08
C ASP A 43 21.07 15.90 -5.36
N ALA A 44 21.55 15.72 -4.13
CA ALA A 44 21.19 14.59 -3.26
C ALA A 44 19.69 14.54 -2.98
N ASP A 45 19.09 15.69 -2.68
CA ASP A 45 17.69 15.78 -2.28
C ASP A 45 16.73 15.44 -3.43
N ALA A 46 17.01 15.90 -4.65
CA ALA A 46 16.20 15.51 -5.81
C ALA A 46 16.33 14.02 -6.11
N THR A 47 17.54 13.46 -5.97
CA THR A 47 17.81 12.04 -6.22
C THR A 47 17.07 11.15 -5.22
N ILE A 48 17.17 11.47 -3.93
CA ILE A 48 16.50 10.75 -2.84
C ILE A 48 14.98 10.83 -3.00
N ARG A 49 14.45 12.00 -3.35
CA ARG A 49 13.02 12.18 -3.60
C ARG A 49 12.53 11.33 -4.77
N GLY A 50 13.26 11.30 -5.88
CA GLY A 50 12.92 10.44 -7.02
C GLY A 50 12.94 8.96 -6.67
N MET A 51 13.93 8.52 -5.89
CA MET A 51 13.98 7.14 -5.36
C MET A 51 12.76 6.84 -4.47
N ARG A 52 12.42 7.75 -3.56
CA ARG A 52 11.25 7.63 -2.68
C ARG A 52 9.95 7.51 -3.47
N GLU A 53 9.71 8.41 -4.41
CA GLU A 53 8.53 8.39 -5.28
C GLU A 53 8.41 7.06 -6.05
N PHE A 54 9.53 6.55 -6.54
CA PHE A 54 9.58 5.26 -7.22
C PHE A 54 9.20 4.08 -6.32
N TYR A 55 9.71 4.04 -5.09
CA TYR A 55 9.32 3.01 -4.12
C TYR A 55 7.84 3.10 -3.74
N TYR A 56 7.32 4.32 -3.52
CA TYR A 56 5.89 4.52 -3.28
C TYR A 56 5.01 4.07 -4.43
N ALA A 57 5.38 4.39 -5.67
CA ALA A 57 4.64 3.98 -6.85
C ALA A 57 4.54 2.44 -6.96
N ARG A 58 5.66 1.74 -6.71
CA ARG A 58 5.68 0.27 -6.72
C ARG A 58 4.78 -0.33 -5.64
N ILE A 59 4.87 0.16 -4.40
CA ILE A 59 4.07 -0.33 -3.29
C ILE A 59 2.58 -0.09 -3.54
N SER A 60 2.22 1.10 -4.03
CA SER A 60 0.85 1.44 -4.42
C SER A 60 0.31 0.49 -5.49
N ASN A 61 1.10 0.22 -6.53
CA ASN A 61 0.70 -0.72 -7.59
C ASN A 61 0.51 -2.14 -7.07
N THR A 62 1.41 -2.63 -6.20
CA THR A 62 1.27 -3.95 -5.56
C THR A 62 0.06 -4.01 -4.64
N ALA A 63 -0.21 -2.95 -3.86
CA ALA A 63 -1.39 -2.88 -3.01
C ALA A 63 -2.70 -2.90 -3.81
N ASN A 64 -2.76 -2.14 -4.90
CA ASN A 64 -3.92 -2.16 -5.81
C ASN A 64 -4.15 -3.53 -6.43
N LEU A 65 -3.07 -4.23 -6.82
CA LEU A 65 -3.17 -5.60 -7.33
C LEU A 65 -3.73 -6.55 -6.26
N ALA A 66 -3.26 -6.45 -5.01
CA ALA A 66 -3.78 -7.26 -3.90
C ALA A 66 -5.27 -7.00 -3.64
N VAL A 67 -5.68 -5.72 -3.65
CA VAL A 67 -7.09 -5.32 -3.52
C VAL A 67 -7.92 -5.90 -4.66
N ALA A 68 -7.44 -5.85 -5.91
CA ALA A 68 -8.14 -6.41 -7.06
C ALA A 68 -8.31 -7.94 -6.94
N ILE A 69 -7.29 -8.66 -6.46
CA ILE A 69 -7.37 -10.11 -6.21
C ILE A 69 -8.43 -10.41 -5.14
N VAL A 70 -8.44 -9.68 -4.03
CA VAL A 70 -9.44 -9.85 -2.97
C VAL A 70 -10.85 -9.56 -3.50
N ALA A 71 -11.02 -8.49 -4.27
CA ALA A 71 -12.29 -8.17 -4.91
C ALA A 71 -12.76 -9.27 -5.86
N LEU A 72 -11.85 -9.88 -6.63
CA LEU A 72 -12.15 -11.02 -7.50
C LEU A 72 -12.64 -12.23 -6.70
N LEU A 73 -11.98 -12.54 -5.57
CA LEU A 73 -12.41 -13.64 -4.69
C LEU A 73 -13.82 -13.39 -4.12
N VAL A 74 -14.10 -12.17 -3.66
CA VAL A 74 -15.42 -11.78 -3.17
C VAL A 74 -16.48 -11.89 -4.27
N ALA A 75 -16.17 -11.45 -5.49
CA ALA A 75 -17.05 -11.59 -6.64
C ALA A 75 -17.35 -13.06 -6.96
N PHE A 76 -16.34 -13.93 -6.88
CA PHE A 76 -16.50 -15.37 -7.12
C PHE A 76 -17.39 -16.03 -6.06
N VAL A 77 -17.19 -15.72 -4.78
CA VAL A 77 -18.06 -16.19 -3.68
C VAL A 77 -19.49 -15.72 -3.90
N SER A 78 -19.67 -14.44 -4.25
CA SER A 78 -20.99 -13.87 -4.53
C SER A 78 -21.70 -14.58 -5.68
N LEU A 79 -20.95 -14.92 -6.74
CA LEU A 79 -21.46 -15.67 -7.89
C LEU A 79 -21.92 -17.08 -7.50
N ILE A 80 -21.13 -17.79 -6.69
CA ILE A 80 -21.50 -19.12 -6.19
C ILE A 80 -22.77 -19.06 -5.36
N VAL A 81 -22.85 -18.10 -4.43
CA VAL A 81 -24.04 -17.92 -3.58
C VAL A 81 -25.28 -17.62 -4.42
N ALA A 82 -25.16 -16.72 -5.41
CA ALA A 82 -26.25 -16.40 -6.33
C ALA A 82 -26.71 -17.61 -7.14
N ALA A 83 -25.77 -18.41 -7.66
CA ALA A 83 -26.10 -19.64 -8.38
C ALA A 83 -26.85 -20.64 -7.48
N ILE A 84 -26.37 -20.89 -6.26
CA ILE A 84 -27.05 -21.79 -5.31
C ILE A 84 -28.46 -21.30 -4.99
N ALA A 85 -28.63 -19.99 -4.78
CA ALA A 85 -29.94 -19.39 -4.50
C ALA A 85 -30.92 -19.58 -5.67
N LEU A 86 -30.45 -19.46 -6.92
CA LEU A 86 -31.27 -19.71 -8.11
C LEU A 86 -31.65 -21.18 -8.28
N PHE A 87 -30.78 -22.14 -7.92
CA PHE A 87 -31.08 -23.58 -8.06
C PHE A 87 -31.84 -24.19 -6.88
N LYS A 88 -31.87 -23.53 -5.72
CA LYS A 88 -32.66 -23.93 -4.55
C LYS A 88 -33.96 -23.15 -4.38
N GLY A 89 -34.14 -22.07 -5.14
CA GLY A 89 -35.35 -21.24 -5.17
C GLY A 89 -36.42 -21.77 -6.13
#